data_AF-A0A7S2MP24-F1
#
_entry.id   AF-A0A7S2MP24-F1
#
_cell.length_a   1.000
_cell.length_b   1.000
_cell.length_c   1.000
_cell.angle_alpha   90.00
_cell.angle_beta   90.00
_cell.angle_gamma   90.00
#
_symmetry.space_group_name_H-M   'P 1'
#
loop_
_entity.id
_entity.type
_entity.pdbx_description
1 polymer ?
#
loop_
_entity_poly.entity_id
_entity_poly.type
_entity_poly.pdbx_seq_one_letter_code
_entity_poly.pdbx_strand_id
1 'polypeptide(L)'
;AFQSYGQYVYDKISEEERKEILQHSCPGPGACGGMYTANTMATAIEALGMSLPYSSSSPADSQEKRDECFRAGAAMKNLLEKDIKPRDIMTKSAFENAIRMVMMTGGSTNAVLHLIAMSRSCQDPEVAITLDDFQRISDVTPFLADLKPSGKYVMEDVQNIGGTPGMIKFLIDNGMFDGDQMTVTGKTHSENLAEMNHPGLTPGQEIIRPLSDPIKKTGHLQIMFGNLCPGGGVAKITGKEGETFTGTARVYDNEQLMLRGIENKEIKCG
;
A
#
# COMPACT_ATOMS: atom_id res chain seq x y z
N ALA A 1 -20.42 -2.20 0.08
CA ALA A 1 -21.07 -0.90 -0.21
C ALA A 1 -20.89 -0.43 -1.66
N PHE A 2 -19.71 -0.01 -2.14
CA PHE A 2 -19.58 0.63 -3.46
C PHE A 2 -20.09 -0.19 -4.66
N GLN A 3 -19.76 -1.47 -4.74
CA GLN A 3 -20.17 -2.33 -5.85
C GLN A 3 -21.68 -2.63 -5.89
N SER A 4 -22.39 -2.44 -4.76
CA SER A 4 -23.80 -2.85 -4.67
C SER A 4 -24.70 -1.95 -5.51
N TYR A 5 -24.36 -0.68 -5.72
CA TYR A 5 -25.11 0.20 -6.63
C TYR A 5 -25.01 -0.28 -8.09
N GLY A 6 -23.80 -0.58 -8.56
CA GLY A 6 -23.61 -1.12 -9.91
C GLY A 6 -24.33 -2.46 -10.10
N GLN A 7 -24.24 -3.36 -9.11
CA GLN A 7 -24.97 -4.63 -9.15
C GLN A 7 -26.49 -4.43 -9.20
N TYR A 8 -27.02 -3.48 -8.44
CA TYR A 8 -28.44 -3.12 -8.46
C TYR A 8 -28.88 -2.54 -9.81
N VAL A 9 -28.13 -1.59 -10.38
CA VAL A 9 -28.45 -0.96 -11.70
C VAL A 9 -28.46 -1.97 -12.86
N TYR A 10 -27.68 -3.04 -12.74
CA TYR A 10 -27.66 -4.15 -13.71
C TYR A 10 -28.52 -5.34 -13.28
N ASP A 11 -29.50 -5.13 -12.37
CA ASP A 11 -30.47 -6.13 -11.90
C ASP A 11 -29.85 -7.42 -11.34
N LYS A 12 -28.63 -7.34 -10.78
CA LYS A 12 -27.92 -8.49 -10.18
C LYS A 12 -28.25 -8.73 -8.72
N ILE A 13 -28.73 -7.71 -8.00
CA ILE A 13 -29.16 -7.78 -6.60
C ILE A 13 -30.43 -6.94 -6.41
N SER A 14 -31.25 -7.28 -5.41
CA SER A 14 -32.42 -6.48 -5.02
C SER A 14 -32.06 -5.24 -4.21
N GLU A 15 -33.02 -4.33 -4.03
CA GLU A 15 -32.85 -3.15 -3.18
C GLU A 15 -32.72 -3.55 -1.70
N GLU A 16 -33.40 -4.61 -1.27
CA GLU A 16 -33.29 -5.21 0.06
C GLU A 16 -31.88 -5.75 0.32
N GLU A 17 -31.34 -6.58 -0.60
CA GLU A 17 -29.97 -7.09 -0.52
C GLU A 17 -28.95 -5.94 -0.51
N ARG A 18 -29.18 -4.91 -1.34
CA ARG A 18 -28.33 -3.71 -1.36
C ARG A 18 -28.31 -3.03 0.00
N LYS A 19 -29.46 -2.86 0.67
CA LYS A 19 -29.56 -2.28 2.01
C LYS A 19 -28.84 -3.12 3.06
N GLU A 20 -28.98 -4.45 3.01
CA GLU A 20 -28.27 -5.35 3.92
C GLU A 20 -26.75 -5.22 3.77
N ILE A 21 -26.24 -5.18 2.53
CA ILE A 21 -24.81 -4.94 2.27
C ILE A 21 -24.36 -3.61 2.89
N LEU A 22 -25.15 -2.55 2.75
CA LEU A 22 -24.81 -1.23 3.31
C LEU A 22 -24.74 -1.26 4.84
N GLN A 23 -25.71 -1.91 5.49
CA GLN A 23 -25.79 -1.98 6.95
C GLN A 23 -24.64 -2.79 7.58
N HIS A 24 -24.09 -3.77 6.87
CA HIS A 24 -23.04 -4.67 7.40
C HIS A 24 -21.63 -4.41 6.82
N SER A 25 -21.45 -3.42 5.93
CA SER A 25 -20.14 -3.15 5.32
C SER A 25 -19.12 -2.54 6.30
N CYS A 26 -19.57 -1.82 7.34
CA CYS A 26 -18.72 -1.04 8.24
C CYS A 26 -19.11 -1.32 9.71
N PRO A 27 -18.64 -2.41 10.32
CA PRO A 27 -19.11 -2.88 11.62
C PRO A 27 -18.59 -2.08 12.83
N GLY A 28 -17.60 -1.19 12.63
CA GLY A 28 -16.96 -0.50 13.73
C GLY A 28 -15.94 0.57 13.27
N PRO A 29 -15.13 1.10 14.20
CA PRO A 29 -14.10 2.07 13.90
C PRO A 29 -12.94 1.44 13.11
N GLY A 30 -12.26 2.26 12.31
CA GLY A 30 -11.08 1.84 11.56
C GLY A 30 -11.08 2.35 10.12
N ALA A 31 -9.94 2.20 9.46
CA ALA A 31 -9.80 2.48 8.04
C ALA A 31 -10.40 1.34 7.19
N CYS A 32 -10.48 1.54 5.87
CA CYS A 32 -10.90 0.49 4.94
C CYS A 32 -9.95 -0.73 5.03
N GLY A 33 -10.48 -1.93 5.28
CA GLY A 33 -9.65 -3.12 5.58
C GLY A 33 -8.79 -3.70 4.45
N GLY A 34 -9.08 -3.36 3.19
CA GLY A 34 -8.24 -3.77 2.05
C GLY A 34 -6.96 -2.92 1.93
N MET A 35 -6.06 -3.31 1.04
CA MET A 35 -4.86 -2.55 0.65
C MET A 35 -5.21 -1.34 -0.25
N TYR A 36 -6.10 -0.48 0.26
CA TYR A 36 -6.39 0.84 -0.29
C TYR A 36 -5.40 1.86 0.25
N THR A 37 -5.60 3.16 -0.06
CA THR A 37 -4.65 4.22 0.30
C THR A 37 -4.29 4.24 1.78
N ALA A 38 -5.25 4.04 2.70
CA ALA A 38 -4.98 4.07 4.14
C ALA A 38 -3.97 2.99 4.57
N ASN A 39 -4.26 1.72 4.28
CA ASN A 39 -3.35 0.61 4.60
C ASN A 39 -2.05 0.66 3.80
N THR A 40 -2.11 1.11 2.54
CA THR A 40 -0.90 1.31 1.72
C THR A 40 0.04 2.32 2.36
N MET A 41 -0.48 3.48 2.79
CA MET A 41 0.34 4.50 3.42
C MET A 41 0.78 4.08 4.82
N ALA A 42 -0.06 3.39 5.59
CA ALA A 42 0.32 2.88 6.89
C ALA A 42 1.52 1.93 6.79
N THR A 43 1.47 0.92 5.92
CA THR A 43 2.58 -0.03 5.74
C THR A 43 3.81 0.65 5.13
N ALA A 44 3.63 1.58 4.19
CA ALA A 44 4.73 2.35 3.63
C ALA A 44 5.43 3.24 4.67
N ILE A 45 4.69 3.86 5.59
CA ILE A 45 5.23 4.71 6.66
C ILE A 45 5.94 3.86 7.73
N GLU A 46 5.43 2.66 8.03
CA GLU A 46 6.15 1.72 8.90
C GLU A 46 7.44 1.23 8.24
N ALA A 47 7.41 0.90 6.95
CA ALA A 47 8.61 0.55 6.16
C ALA A 47 9.60 1.70 5.97
N LEU A 48 9.13 2.96 6.01
CA LEU A 48 9.95 4.17 6.04
C LEU A 48 10.63 4.37 7.41
N GLY A 49 10.21 3.63 8.44
CA GLY A 49 10.71 3.75 9.80
C GLY A 49 10.02 4.85 10.62
N MET A 50 8.93 5.44 10.14
CA MET A 50 8.24 6.58 10.77
C MET A 50 7.09 6.18 11.70
N SER A 51 6.82 4.89 11.83
CA SER A 51 5.85 4.32 12.77
C SER A 51 6.50 3.22 13.61
N LEU A 52 5.96 2.97 14.80
CA LEU A 52 6.38 1.85 15.64
C LEU A 52 6.05 0.52 14.94
N PRO A 53 6.82 -0.55 15.18
CA PRO A 53 6.49 -1.87 14.66
C PRO A 53 5.05 -2.31 15.02
N TYR A 54 4.36 -2.89 14.05
CA TYR A 54 2.93 -3.29 14.04
C TYR A 54 1.90 -2.16 13.92
N SER A 55 2.32 -0.89 13.91
CA SER A 55 1.39 0.24 13.85
C SER A 55 0.44 0.16 12.65
N SER A 56 0.93 -0.34 11.52
CA SER A 56 0.15 -0.42 10.28
C SER A 56 -0.77 -1.63 10.16
N SER A 57 -0.56 -2.69 10.95
CA SER A 57 -1.31 -3.95 10.84
C SER A 57 -2.26 -4.20 12.01
N SER A 58 -2.01 -3.64 13.20
CA SER A 58 -2.90 -3.81 14.36
C SER A 58 -4.30 -3.21 14.10
N PRO A 59 -5.39 -3.99 14.26
CA PRO A 59 -6.76 -3.49 14.10
C PRO A 59 -7.08 -2.31 15.03
N ALA A 60 -7.99 -1.43 14.62
CA ALA A 60 -8.22 -0.16 15.29
C ALA A 60 -8.73 -0.28 16.74
N ASP A 61 -9.52 -1.31 17.03
CA ASP A 61 -10.12 -1.59 18.34
C ASP A 61 -9.33 -2.61 19.17
N SER A 62 -8.21 -3.11 18.65
CA SER A 62 -7.35 -4.12 19.28
C SER A 62 -6.63 -3.63 20.53
N GLN A 63 -6.22 -4.56 21.40
CA GLN A 63 -5.40 -4.23 22.57
C GLN A 63 -3.99 -3.79 22.13
N GLU A 64 -3.47 -4.38 21.07
CA GLU A 64 -2.18 -4.08 20.46
C GLU A 64 -2.09 -2.60 20.06
N LYS A 65 -3.16 -2.04 19.49
CA LYS A 65 -3.23 -0.60 19.17
C LYS A 65 -3.20 0.28 20.42
N ARG A 66 -3.86 -0.13 21.50
CA ARG A 66 -3.83 0.60 22.79
C ARG A 66 -2.45 0.55 23.43
N ASP A 67 -1.79 -0.60 23.37
CA ASP A 67 -0.45 -0.79 23.91
C ASP A 67 0.60 -0.01 23.10
N GLU A 68 0.45 0.06 21.78
CA GLU A 68 1.25 0.94 20.92
C GLU A 68 1.11 2.42 21.33
N CYS A 69 -0.11 2.91 21.53
CA CYS A 69 -0.35 4.28 21.99
C CYS A 69 0.37 4.57 23.32
N PHE A 70 0.44 3.60 24.22
CA PHE A 70 1.19 3.73 25.47
C PHE A 70 2.71 3.77 25.23
N ARG A 71 3.22 2.94 24.31
CA ARG A 71 4.65 2.90 23.95
C ARG A 71 5.13 4.14 23.18
N ALA A 72 4.24 4.85 22.48
CA ALA A 72 4.59 6.03 21.70
C ALA A 72 5.27 7.13 22.53
N GLY A 73 4.86 7.34 23.78
CA GLY A 73 5.48 8.32 24.68
C GLY A 73 6.95 7.99 25.00
N ALA A 74 7.26 6.71 25.26
CA ALA A 74 8.62 6.26 25.52
C ALA A 74 9.51 6.38 24.26
N ALA A 75 8.98 6.03 23.09
CA ALA A 75 9.68 6.20 21.82
C ALA A 75 10.01 7.67 21.54
N MET A 76 9.02 8.57 21.71
CA MET A 76 9.21 10.01 21.53
C MET A 76 10.26 10.57 22.50
N LYS A 77 10.25 10.15 23.77
CA LYS A 77 11.27 10.54 24.74
C LYS A 77 12.67 10.15 24.28
N ASN A 78 12.85 8.92 23.81
CA ASN A 78 14.15 8.44 23.31
C ASN A 78 14.61 9.21 22.06
N LEU A 79 13.69 9.54 21.14
CA LEU A 79 14.02 10.37 19.98
C LEU A 79 14.50 11.77 20.40
N LEU A 80 13.85 12.40 21.38
CA LEU A 80 14.25 13.70 21.91
C LEU A 80 15.61 13.63 22.63
N GLU A 81 15.85 12.60 23.45
CA GLU A 81 17.12 12.42 24.17
C GLU A 81 18.31 12.19 23.22
N LYS A 82 18.07 11.49 22.11
CA LYS A 82 19.09 11.20 21.09
C LYS A 82 19.15 12.24 19.97
N ASP A 83 18.28 13.25 20.01
CA ASP A 83 18.10 14.26 18.96
C ASP A 83 17.88 13.67 17.54
N ILE A 84 17.16 12.54 17.46
CA ILE A 84 16.82 11.89 16.19
C ILE A 84 15.61 12.59 15.57
N LYS A 85 15.80 13.16 14.39
CA LYS A 85 14.81 13.95 13.65
C LYS A 85 14.23 13.15 12.50
N PRO A 86 13.07 13.57 11.95
CA PRO A 86 12.49 12.90 10.78
C PRO A 86 13.44 12.77 9.58
N ARG A 87 14.36 13.73 9.38
CA ARG A 87 15.35 13.69 8.29
C ARG A 87 16.47 12.66 8.51
N ASP A 88 16.70 12.24 9.75
CA ASP A 88 17.65 11.18 10.07
C ASP A 88 17.05 9.78 9.78
N ILE A 89 15.73 9.69 9.66
CA ILE A 89 14.96 8.46 9.39
C ILE A 89 14.56 8.38 7.91
N MET A 90 13.98 9.46 7.37
CA MET A 90 13.45 9.52 6.00
C MET A 90 14.55 9.76 4.97
N THR A 91 15.47 8.80 4.84
CA THR A 91 16.54 8.82 3.84
C THR A 91 16.04 8.33 2.47
N LYS A 92 16.86 8.49 1.41
CA LYS A 92 16.56 7.91 0.09
C LYS A 92 16.29 6.40 0.19
N SER A 93 17.13 5.67 0.94
CA SER A 93 17.00 4.22 1.13
C SER A 93 15.70 3.86 1.87
N ALA A 94 15.32 4.62 2.90
CA ALA A 94 14.05 4.44 3.60
C ALA A 94 12.84 4.66 2.66
N PHE A 95 12.89 5.65 1.77
CA PHE A 95 11.85 5.82 0.75
C PHE A 95 11.82 4.66 -0.24
N GLU A 96 12.97 4.12 -0.65
CA GLU A 96 12.96 2.94 -1.52
C GLU A 96 12.37 1.71 -0.81
N ASN A 97 12.66 1.51 0.48
CA ASN A 97 12.03 0.49 1.32
C ASN A 97 10.49 0.65 1.33
N ALA A 98 10.00 1.88 1.50
CA ALA A 98 8.58 2.19 1.44
C ALA A 98 7.96 1.86 0.06
N ILE A 99 8.63 2.23 -1.03
CA ILE A 99 8.16 1.91 -2.40
C ILE A 99 8.12 0.38 -2.59
N ARG A 100 9.14 -0.36 -2.14
CA ARG A 100 9.16 -1.83 -2.24
C ARG A 100 8.02 -2.47 -1.47
N MET A 101 7.70 -1.97 -0.28
CA MET A 101 6.52 -2.39 0.48
C MET A 101 5.22 -2.14 -0.31
N VAL A 102 5.09 -0.98 -0.96
CA VAL A 102 3.93 -0.66 -1.82
C VAL A 102 3.82 -1.66 -2.99
N MET A 103 4.92 -1.98 -3.68
CA MET A 103 4.91 -2.89 -4.83
C MET A 103 4.58 -4.33 -4.41
N MET A 104 5.25 -4.83 -3.37
CA MET A 104 5.03 -6.17 -2.82
C MET A 104 3.58 -6.40 -2.41
N THR A 105 2.94 -5.38 -1.83
CA THR A 105 1.60 -5.48 -1.26
C THR A 105 0.45 -5.17 -2.23
N GLY A 106 0.74 -4.73 -3.46
CA GLY A 106 -0.33 -4.37 -4.40
C GLY A 106 -0.98 -3.01 -4.11
N GLY A 107 -0.24 -2.11 -3.44
CA GLY A 107 -0.69 -0.86 -2.88
C GLY A 107 -1.37 0.15 -3.83
N SER A 108 -2.04 1.14 -3.25
CA SER A 108 -2.73 2.20 -4.00
C SER A 108 -1.79 3.03 -4.88
N THR A 109 -2.25 3.42 -6.08
CA THR A 109 -1.55 4.40 -6.95
C THR A 109 -1.32 5.74 -6.24
N ASN A 110 -2.18 6.11 -5.28
CA ASN A 110 -2.04 7.33 -4.49
C ASN A 110 -0.75 7.38 -3.65
N ALA A 111 -0.13 6.23 -3.36
CA ALA A 111 1.15 6.19 -2.66
C ALA A 111 2.25 6.92 -3.43
N VAL A 112 2.18 6.94 -4.77
CA VAL A 112 3.12 7.71 -5.61
C VAL A 112 3.06 9.19 -5.26
N LEU A 113 1.85 9.77 -5.20
CA LEU A 113 1.66 11.18 -4.86
C LEU A 113 2.15 11.49 -3.44
N HIS A 114 1.75 10.66 -2.48
CA HIS A 114 2.06 10.90 -1.07
C HIS A 114 3.56 10.75 -0.76
N LEU A 115 4.21 9.70 -1.23
CA LEU A 115 5.63 9.50 -0.97
C LEU A 115 6.50 10.55 -1.68
N ILE A 116 6.14 10.97 -2.90
CA ILE A 116 6.83 12.11 -3.56
C ILE A 116 6.68 13.37 -2.72
N ALA A 117 5.46 13.68 -2.23
CA ALA A 117 5.23 14.84 -1.38
C ALA A 117 6.02 14.77 -0.05
N MET A 118 6.08 13.59 0.57
CA MET A 118 6.87 13.35 1.80
C MET A 118 8.37 13.50 1.55
N SER A 119 8.91 12.96 0.45
CA SER A 119 10.34 13.15 0.13
C SER A 119 10.68 14.63 -0.06
N ARG A 120 9.79 15.41 -0.70
CA ARG A 120 9.96 16.85 -0.87
C ARG A 120 9.88 17.63 0.44
N SER A 121 9.09 17.18 1.41
CA SER A 121 9.00 17.85 2.72
C SER A 121 10.28 17.70 3.54
N CYS A 122 11.14 16.73 3.20
CA CYS A 122 12.49 16.63 3.75
C CYS A 122 13.39 17.79 3.32
N GLN A 123 13.03 18.53 2.25
CA GLN A 123 13.80 19.66 1.69
C GLN A 123 15.27 19.31 1.41
N ASP A 124 15.50 18.06 1.02
CA ASP A 124 16.81 17.52 0.67
C ASP A 124 16.73 16.90 -0.74
N PRO A 125 17.45 17.46 -1.72
CA PRO A 125 17.50 16.90 -3.07
C PRO A 125 18.02 15.46 -3.13
N GLU A 126 18.85 15.01 -2.19
CA GLU A 126 19.41 13.65 -2.17
C GLU A 126 18.36 12.60 -1.75
N VAL A 127 17.35 13.02 -1.00
CA VAL A 127 16.24 12.18 -0.54
C VAL A 127 15.08 12.15 -1.55
N ALA A 128 14.99 13.16 -2.42
CA ALA A 128 13.89 13.31 -3.36
C ALA A 128 13.67 12.06 -4.22
N ILE A 129 12.41 11.64 -4.32
CA ILE A 129 11.99 10.54 -5.20
C ILE A 129 11.13 11.07 -6.34
N THR A 130 11.22 10.37 -7.48
CA THR A 130 10.58 10.73 -8.74
C THR A 130 9.75 9.57 -9.27
N LEU A 131 8.99 9.79 -10.35
CA LEU A 131 8.28 8.69 -11.02
C LEU A 131 9.25 7.61 -11.51
N ASP A 132 10.45 7.98 -11.94
CA ASP A 132 11.46 7.03 -12.42
C ASP A 132 11.93 6.07 -11.32
N ASP A 133 12.01 6.55 -10.07
CA ASP A 133 12.31 5.68 -8.91
C ASP A 133 11.21 4.63 -8.71
N PHE A 134 9.94 5.01 -8.87
CA PHE A 134 8.82 4.06 -8.79
C PHE A 134 8.89 3.01 -9.90
N GLN A 135 9.19 3.39 -11.14
CA GLN A 135 9.30 2.43 -12.24
C GLN A 135 10.47 1.48 -12.02
N ARG A 136 11.66 2.01 -11.73
CA ARG A 136 12.88 1.22 -11.46
C ARG A 136 12.65 0.19 -10.35
N ILE A 137 11.97 0.58 -9.27
CA ILE A 137 11.68 -0.33 -8.15
C ILE A 137 10.56 -1.31 -8.50
N SER A 138 9.54 -0.88 -9.25
CA SER A 138 8.46 -1.75 -9.74
C SER A 138 9.00 -2.88 -10.62
N ASP A 139 9.97 -2.59 -11.49
CA ASP A 139 10.54 -3.56 -12.43
C ASP A 139 11.25 -4.73 -11.71
N VAL A 140 11.78 -4.50 -10.51
CA VAL A 140 12.57 -5.48 -9.74
C VAL A 140 11.87 -6.01 -8.49
N THR A 141 10.67 -5.52 -8.18
CA THR A 141 9.91 -5.92 -6.98
C THR A 141 8.65 -6.67 -7.39
N PRO A 142 8.56 -7.99 -7.16
CA PRO A 142 7.37 -8.75 -7.49
C PRO A 142 6.18 -8.35 -6.62
N PHE A 143 4.97 -8.46 -7.17
CA PHE A 143 3.73 -8.35 -6.43
C PHE A 143 3.40 -9.70 -5.77
N LEU A 144 3.37 -9.75 -4.43
CA LEU A 144 3.31 -10.98 -3.65
C LEU A 144 2.05 -11.13 -2.79
N ALA A 145 1.42 -10.04 -2.37
CA ALA A 145 0.34 -10.11 -1.39
C ALA A 145 -1.04 -10.32 -2.03
N ASP A 146 -1.75 -11.38 -1.65
CA ASP A 146 -3.12 -11.68 -2.09
C ASP A 146 -4.16 -10.84 -1.33
N LEU A 147 -4.01 -9.52 -1.36
CA LEU A 147 -4.85 -8.58 -0.60
C LEU A 147 -5.85 -7.85 -1.51
N LYS A 148 -7.06 -7.63 -1.00
CA LYS A 148 -8.05 -6.76 -1.66
C LYS A 148 -7.44 -5.37 -1.92
N PRO A 149 -7.75 -4.71 -3.04
CA PRO A 149 -8.75 -5.10 -4.04
C PRO A 149 -8.26 -6.09 -5.11
N SER A 150 -6.97 -6.39 -5.18
CA SER A 150 -6.42 -7.29 -6.21
C SER A 150 -6.66 -8.76 -5.89
N GLY A 151 -6.70 -9.08 -4.60
CA GLY A 151 -6.72 -10.42 -4.05
C GLY A 151 -7.87 -10.69 -3.07
N LYS A 152 -7.72 -11.74 -2.26
CA LYS A 152 -8.79 -12.26 -1.39
C LYS A 152 -8.79 -11.68 0.02
N TYR A 153 -7.63 -11.51 0.63
CA TYR A 153 -7.45 -11.23 2.07
C TYR A 153 -7.51 -9.73 2.39
N VAL A 154 -7.52 -9.40 3.68
CA VAL A 154 -7.52 -8.01 4.24
C VAL A 154 -6.37 -7.82 5.24
N MET A 155 -6.16 -6.59 5.71
CA MET A 155 -5.03 -6.26 6.61
C MET A 155 -5.06 -7.00 7.95
N GLU A 156 -6.25 -7.33 8.46
CA GLU A 156 -6.38 -8.15 9.67
C GLU A 156 -5.77 -9.55 9.49
N ASP A 157 -5.92 -10.14 8.29
CA ASP A 157 -5.29 -11.42 7.99
C ASP A 157 -3.75 -11.31 8.00
N VAL A 158 -3.19 -10.15 7.58
CA VAL A 158 -1.75 -9.87 7.66
C VAL A 158 -1.28 -9.79 9.10
N GLN A 159 -2.03 -9.12 9.99
CA GLN A 159 -1.72 -9.10 11.43
C GLN A 159 -1.60 -10.52 11.99
N ASN A 160 -2.50 -11.41 11.60
CA ASN A 160 -2.55 -12.80 12.09
C ASN A 160 -1.38 -13.68 11.62
N ILE A 161 -0.64 -13.27 10.58
CA ILE A 161 0.50 -14.05 10.05
C ILE A 161 1.87 -13.41 10.34
N GLY A 162 1.94 -12.47 11.29
CA GLY A 162 3.18 -11.79 11.69
C GLY A 162 3.20 -10.29 11.40
N GLY A 163 2.12 -9.73 10.87
CA GLY A 163 1.97 -8.29 10.63
C GLY A 163 2.98 -7.71 9.65
N THR A 164 3.04 -6.38 9.61
CA THR A 164 4.02 -5.66 8.79
C THR A 164 5.48 -5.98 9.15
N PRO A 165 5.87 -6.17 10.43
CA PRO A 165 7.22 -6.62 10.76
C PRO A 165 7.59 -7.98 10.13
N GLY A 166 6.64 -8.91 10.03
CA GLY A 166 6.83 -10.17 9.29
C GLY A 166 7.13 -9.96 7.81
N MET A 167 6.44 -9.03 7.16
CA MET A 167 6.70 -8.66 5.76
C MET A 167 8.06 -7.96 5.59
N ILE A 168 8.43 -7.06 6.51
CA ILE A 168 9.75 -6.40 6.50
C ILE A 168 10.86 -7.43 6.65
N LYS A 169 10.72 -8.36 7.61
CA LYS A 169 11.68 -9.46 7.79
C LYS A 169 11.82 -10.30 6.53
N PHE A 170 10.71 -10.67 5.90
CA PHE A 170 10.72 -11.40 4.63
C PHE A 170 11.51 -10.64 3.55
N LEU A 171 11.31 -9.33 3.40
CA LEU A 171 12.04 -8.54 2.40
C LEU A 171 13.53 -8.41 2.73
N ILE A 172 13.90 -8.26 4.01
CA ILE A 172 15.31 -8.23 4.46
C ILE A 172 16.00 -9.57 4.16
N ASP A 173 15.37 -10.68 4.56
CA ASP A 173 15.92 -12.04 4.38
C ASP A 173 16.14 -12.39 2.90
N ASN A 174 15.45 -11.70 1.99
CA ASN A 174 15.58 -11.86 0.54
C ASN A 174 16.39 -10.74 -0.14
N GLY A 175 17.09 -9.88 0.61
CA GLY A 175 17.95 -8.83 0.06
C GLY A 175 17.20 -7.74 -0.72
N MET A 176 15.90 -7.59 -0.46
CA MET A 176 15.03 -6.59 -1.09
C MET A 176 14.78 -5.38 -0.19
N PHE A 177 15.31 -5.34 1.02
CA PHE A 177 15.02 -4.26 1.96
C PHE A 177 16.28 -3.94 2.74
N ASP A 178 16.58 -2.66 2.84
CA ASP A 178 17.69 -2.18 3.65
C ASP A 178 17.28 -2.19 5.12
N GLY A 179 17.71 -3.24 5.82
CA GLY A 179 17.43 -3.46 7.24
C GLY A 179 18.19 -2.52 8.18
N ASP A 180 19.21 -1.81 7.69
CA ASP A 180 20.05 -0.92 8.49
C ASP A 180 19.49 0.51 8.59
N GLN A 181 18.33 0.77 7.97
CA GLN A 181 17.64 2.04 8.08
C GLN A 181 17.10 2.28 9.50
N MET A 182 17.43 3.46 10.05
CA MET A 182 16.99 3.95 11.36
C MET A 182 15.47 4.13 11.39
N THR A 183 14.85 3.88 12.54
CA THR A 183 13.40 4.08 12.74
C THR A 183 13.10 4.96 13.96
N VAL A 184 11.82 5.27 14.18
CA VAL A 184 11.32 6.02 15.34
C VAL A 184 11.57 5.33 16.69
N THR A 185 12.02 4.08 16.71
CA THR A 185 12.50 3.44 17.96
C THR A 185 13.92 3.88 18.33
N GLY A 186 14.62 4.57 17.43
CA GLY A 186 16.05 4.89 17.55
C GLY A 186 16.95 3.66 17.36
N LYS A 187 16.45 2.66 16.63
CA LYS A 187 17.12 1.41 16.22
C LYS A 187 16.86 1.16 14.74
N THR A 188 17.66 0.32 14.10
CA THR A 188 17.42 -0.10 12.71
C THR A 188 16.26 -1.08 12.60
N HIS A 189 15.73 -1.31 11.40
CA HIS A 189 14.71 -2.36 11.18
C HIS A 189 15.22 -3.74 11.64
N SER A 190 16.46 -4.10 11.31
CA SER A 190 17.10 -5.35 11.72
C SER A 190 17.18 -5.48 13.25
N GLU A 191 17.60 -4.41 13.95
CA GLU A 191 17.67 -4.38 15.40
C GLU A 191 16.29 -4.53 16.06
N ASN A 192 15.28 -3.84 15.53
CA ASN A 192 13.90 -3.95 16.01
C ASN A 192 13.38 -5.39 15.90
N LEU A 193 13.61 -6.04 14.75
CA LEU A 193 13.21 -7.44 14.52
C LEU A 193 13.94 -8.40 15.46
N ALA A 194 15.23 -8.18 15.69
CA ALA A 194 16.04 -9.00 16.59
C ALA A 194 15.59 -8.86 18.05
N GLU A 195 15.35 -7.65 18.53
CA GLU A 195 14.89 -7.40 19.91
C GLU A 195 13.53 -8.05 20.21
N MET A 196 12.62 -8.01 19.23
CA MET A 196 11.31 -8.67 19.35
C MET A 196 11.38 -10.19 19.18
N ASN A 197 12.55 -10.75 18.84
CA ASN A 197 12.71 -12.14 18.40
C ASN A 197 11.66 -12.53 17.35
N HIS A 198 11.45 -11.64 16.36
CA HIS A 198 10.33 -11.77 15.43
C HIS A 198 10.47 -13.05 14.57
N PRO A 199 9.49 -13.97 14.58
CA PRO A 199 9.62 -15.26 13.90
C PRO A 199 9.55 -15.16 12.37
N GLY A 200 9.12 -14.01 11.85
CA GLY A 200 8.85 -13.79 10.43
C GLY A 200 7.38 -14.06 10.13
N LEU A 201 7.09 -14.43 8.88
CA LEU A 201 5.73 -14.81 8.48
C LEU A 201 5.40 -16.22 8.99
N THR A 202 4.16 -16.44 9.41
CA THR A 202 3.69 -17.76 9.88
C THR A 202 3.94 -18.84 8.82
N PRO A 203 4.60 -19.97 9.14
CA PRO A 203 4.85 -21.04 8.17
C PRO A 203 3.55 -21.56 7.52
N GLY A 204 3.55 -21.70 6.19
CA GLY A 204 2.40 -22.20 5.43
C GLY A 204 1.28 -21.19 5.19
N GLN A 205 1.44 -19.93 5.60
CA GLN A 205 0.51 -18.86 5.22
C GLN A 205 0.46 -18.69 3.69
N GLU A 206 -0.71 -18.32 3.15
CA GLU A 206 -0.95 -18.17 1.71
C GLU A 206 -1.12 -16.71 1.25
N ILE A 207 -1.09 -15.76 2.18
CA ILE A 207 -1.37 -14.33 1.95
C ILE A 207 -0.21 -13.65 1.24
N ILE A 208 1.02 -13.90 1.70
CA ILE A 208 2.25 -13.39 1.09
C ILE A 208 2.91 -14.54 0.33
N ARG A 209 2.84 -14.47 -1.00
CA ARG A 209 3.38 -15.50 -1.88
C ARG A 209 4.91 -15.53 -1.85
N PRO A 210 5.55 -16.71 -2.01
CA PRO A 210 7.00 -16.80 -2.13
C PRO A 210 7.50 -16.18 -3.43
N LEU A 211 8.78 -15.77 -3.48
CA LEU A 211 9.40 -15.20 -4.67
C LEU A 211 9.41 -16.14 -5.88
N SER A 212 9.36 -17.46 -5.64
CA SER A 212 9.30 -18.48 -6.69
C SER A 212 7.92 -18.57 -7.36
N ASP A 213 6.87 -18.06 -6.73
CA ASP A 213 5.48 -18.14 -7.21
C ASP A 213 4.71 -16.83 -6.93
N PRO A 214 5.19 -15.69 -7.46
CA PRO A 214 4.59 -14.38 -7.22
C PRO A 214 3.27 -14.24 -7.98
N ILE A 215 2.39 -13.35 -7.53
CA ILE A 215 1.16 -13.02 -8.26
C ILE A 215 1.51 -12.35 -9.60
N LYS A 216 2.52 -11.46 -9.58
CA LYS A 216 3.13 -10.87 -10.77
C LYS A 216 4.63 -10.73 -10.53
N LYS A 217 5.44 -11.04 -11.55
CA LYS A 217 6.91 -10.98 -11.47
C LYS A 217 7.47 -9.57 -11.26
N THR A 218 6.71 -8.55 -11.64
CA THR A 218 7.01 -7.14 -11.40
C THR A 218 5.89 -6.51 -10.57
N GLY A 219 6.10 -5.27 -10.14
CA GLY A 219 5.10 -4.48 -9.43
C GLY A 219 3.87 -4.21 -10.29
N HIS A 220 2.75 -3.94 -9.61
CA HIS A 220 1.51 -3.58 -10.27
C HIS A 220 1.48 -2.12 -10.73
N LEU A 221 2.26 -1.22 -10.10
CA LEU A 221 2.31 0.17 -10.54
C LEU A 221 3.19 0.30 -11.78
N GLN A 222 2.67 0.99 -12.79
CA GLN A 222 3.39 1.30 -14.02
C GLN A 222 3.34 2.80 -14.27
N ILE A 223 4.49 3.37 -14.58
CA ILE A 223 4.67 4.76 -14.96
C ILE A 223 4.67 4.81 -16.49
N MET A 224 3.76 5.59 -17.04
CA MET A 224 3.55 5.71 -18.48
C MET A 224 3.87 7.12 -18.95
N PHE A 225 4.62 7.22 -20.03
CA PHE A 225 4.92 8.48 -20.71
C PHE A 225 4.41 8.42 -22.14
N GLY A 226 4.09 9.58 -22.70
CA GLY A 226 3.64 9.69 -24.07
C GLY A 226 3.10 11.08 -24.38
N ASN A 227 2.60 11.24 -25.60
CA ASN A 227 2.01 12.50 -26.06
C ASN A 227 0.80 12.96 -25.22
N LEU A 228 0.03 12.03 -24.64
CA LEU A 228 -1.10 12.33 -23.75
C LEU A 228 -0.70 12.56 -22.29
N CYS A 229 0.45 12.05 -21.86
CA CYS A 229 0.96 12.18 -20.50
C CYS A 229 2.46 12.57 -20.48
N PRO A 230 2.83 13.77 -21.00
CA PRO A 230 4.23 14.16 -21.12
C PRO A 230 4.93 14.31 -19.75
N GLY A 231 4.18 14.60 -18.68
CA GLY A 231 4.68 14.65 -17.30
C GLY A 231 4.63 13.31 -16.55
N GLY A 232 4.23 12.22 -17.22
CA GLY A 232 4.02 10.91 -16.62
C GLY A 232 2.58 10.68 -16.16
N GLY A 233 2.13 9.43 -16.28
CA GLY A 233 0.88 8.91 -15.75
C GLY A 233 1.13 7.65 -14.94
N VAL A 234 0.26 7.35 -13.98
CA VAL A 234 0.37 6.16 -13.11
C VAL A 234 -0.82 5.26 -13.36
N ALA A 235 -0.56 3.98 -13.65
CA ALA A 235 -1.60 2.96 -13.77
C ALA A 235 -1.33 1.78 -12.84
N LYS A 236 -2.40 1.09 -12.45
CA LYS A 236 -2.34 -0.22 -11.79
C LYS A 236 -2.58 -1.30 -12.84
N ILE A 237 -1.54 -2.05 -13.18
CA ILE A 237 -1.50 -3.09 -14.21
C ILE A 237 -1.32 -4.44 -13.51
N THR A 238 -2.40 -5.22 -13.45
CA THR A 238 -2.44 -6.51 -12.73
C THR A 238 -1.90 -7.68 -13.56
N GLY A 239 -1.72 -7.49 -14.87
CA GLY A 239 -1.33 -8.50 -15.84
C GLY A 239 -2.52 -9.24 -16.49
N LYS A 240 -3.76 -8.99 -16.03
CA LYS A 240 -4.97 -9.63 -16.58
C LYS A 240 -5.61 -8.86 -17.73
N GLU A 241 -5.20 -7.61 -17.94
CA GLU A 241 -5.79 -6.68 -18.90
C GLU A 241 -5.16 -6.74 -20.30
N GLY A 242 -4.07 -7.49 -20.48
CA GLY A 242 -3.27 -7.50 -21.71
C GLY A 242 -2.17 -6.44 -21.70
N GLU A 243 -1.31 -6.43 -22.72
CA GLU A 243 -0.14 -5.54 -22.79
C GLU A 243 -0.41 -4.26 -23.60
N THR A 244 -1.44 -4.26 -24.44
CA THR A 244 -1.74 -3.14 -25.35
C THR A 244 -3.24 -2.91 -25.44
N PHE A 245 -3.63 -1.64 -25.60
CA PHE A 245 -5.00 -1.22 -25.87
C PHE A 245 -5.01 -0.13 -26.94
N THR A 246 -5.96 -0.20 -27.86
CA THR A 246 -6.17 0.83 -28.89
C THR A 246 -7.67 0.98 -29.13
N GLY A 247 -8.17 2.20 -28.97
CA GLY A 247 -9.59 2.51 -29.12
C GLY A 247 -9.79 3.97 -29.53
N THR A 248 -11.04 4.32 -29.88
CA THR A 248 -11.39 5.70 -30.23
C THR A 248 -11.75 6.48 -28.97
N ALA A 249 -11.14 7.64 -28.77
CA ALA A 249 -11.39 8.45 -27.59
C ALA A 249 -12.85 8.93 -27.53
N ARG A 250 -13.49 8.71 -26.38
CA ARG A 250 -14.78 9.31 -26.03
C ARG A 250 -14.56 10.22 -24.83
N VAL A 251 -14.64 11.52 -25.07
CA VAL A 251 -14.17 12.56 -24.13
C VAL A 251 -15.36 13.18 -23.41
N TYR A 252 -15.20 13.39 -22.11
CA TYR A 252 -16.17 14.06 -21.25
C TYR A 252 -15.42 15.09 -20.41
N ASP A 253 -16.00 16.28 -20.24
CA ASP A 253 -15.37 17.37 -19.49
C ASP A 253 -15.40 17.16 -17.97
N ASN A 254 -16.27 16.28 -17.47
CA ASN A 254 -16.38 15.97 -16.06
C ASN A 254 -17.04 14.60 -15.82
N GLU A 255 -16.96 14.14 -14.57
CA GLU A 255 -17.50 12.85 -14.11
C GLU A 255 -19.02 12.74 -14.32
N GLN A 256 -19.80 13.80 -14.04
CA GLN A 256 -21.26 13.75 -14.18
C GLN A 256 -21.70 13.52 -15.63
N LEU A 257 -21.02 14.14 -16.59
CA LEU A 257 -21.27 13.92 -18.02
C LEU A 257 -20.89 12.51 -18.45
N MET A 258 -19.78 11.98 -17.93
CA MET A 258 -19.34 10.61 -18.19
C MET A 258 -20.35 9.58 -17.65
N LEU A 259 -20.86 9.78 -16.43
CA LEU A 259 -21.90 8.93 -15.82
C LEU A 259 -23.19 8.94 -16.64
N ARG A 260 -23.66 10.11 -17.10
CA ARG A 260 -24.81 10.20 -18.02
C ARG A 260 -24.54 9.45 -19.33
N GLY A 261 -23.32 9.52 -19.85
CA GLY A 261 -22.90 8.72 -21.01
C GLY A 261 -23.00 7.21 -20.78
N ILE A 262 -22.65 6.73 -19.58
CA ILE A 262 -22.84 5.33 -19.18
C ILE A 262 -24.32 4.97 -19.14
N GLU A 263 -25.15 5.77 -18.45
CA GLU A 263 -26.59 5.56 -18.32
C GLU A 263 -27.29 5.51 -19.69
N ASN A 264 -26.86 6.38 -20.61
CA ASN A 264 -27.35 6.44 -21.99
C ASN A 264 -26.75 5.36 -22.91
N LYS A 265 -25.87 4.48 -22.40
CA LYS A 265 -25.19 3.43 -23.17
C LYS A 265 -24.36 3.96 -24.34
N GLU A 266 -23.78 5.14 -24.17
CA GLU A 266 -22.87 5.77 -25.14
C GLU A 266 -21.50 5.10 -25.15
N ILE A 267 -21.03 4.62 -23.99
CA ILE A 267 -19.76 3.90 -23.84
C ILE A 267 -19.94 2.44 -24.26
N LYS A 268 -19.08 1.97 -25.17
CA LYS A 268 -19.10 0.60 -25.72
C LYS A 268 -17.74 -0.06 -25.55
N CYS A 269 -17.71 -1.38 -25.60
CA CYS A 269 -16.45 -2.12 -25.71
C CYS A 269 -15.77 -1.77 -27.04
N GLY A 270 -14.47 -1.48 -27.02
CA GLY A 270 -13.71 -1.03 -28.19
C GLY A 270 -12.83 0.17 -27.88
#